data_AF-A0A813RG02-F1
#
_entry.id   AF-A0A813RG02-F1
#
_cell.length_a   1.000
_cell.length_b   1.000
_cell.length_c   1.000
_cell.angle_alpha   90.00
_cell.angle_beta   90.00
_cell.angle_gamma   90.00
#
_symmetry.space_group_name_H-M   'P 1'
#
loop_
_entity.id
_entity.type
_entity.pdbx_description
1 polymer ?
#
loop_
_entity_poly.entity_id
_entity_poly.type
_entity_poly.pdbx_seq_one_letter_code
_entity_poly.pdbx_strand_id
1 'polypeptide(L)'
;MNEKLYYYTKLQVHFGGDIQEVVLKTQNEPTSDDLSRSLQHNFRIPIDEQRIYYRGQRLHNHPDYLLSRYGIFNGNTIKLIGKRSHT
;
A
#
# COMPACT_ATOMS: atom_id res chain seq x y z
N MET A 1 13.54 28.42 -6.81
CA MET A 1 12.71 27.25 -7.20
C MET A 1 12.66 26.34 -5.98
N ASN A 2 11.49 26.07 -5.41
CA ASN A 2 11.37 25.10 -4.33
C ASN A 2 11.31 23.71 -4.95
N GLU A 3 12.37 22.91 -4.79
CA GLU A 3 12.33 21.49 -5.11
C GLU A 3 11.29 20.82 -4.20
N LYS A 4 10.23 20.27 -4.80
CA LYS A 4 9.28 19.44 -4.05
C LYS A 4 9.98 18.14 -3.69
N LEU A 5 10.31 17.98 -2.41
CA LEU A 5 10.74 16.71 -1.84
C LEU A 5 9.58 15.71 -1.92
N TYR A 6 9.87 14.48 -2.35
CA TYR A 6 8.92 13.38 -2.40
C TYR A 6 9.45 12.23 -1.56
N TYR A 7 8.55 11.55 -0.87
CA TYR A 7 8.78 10.27 -0.24
C TYR A 7 8.58 9.16 -1.27
N TYR A 8 9.53 8.25 -1.34
CA TYR A 8 9.46 7.05 -2.15
C TYR A 8 9.52 5.84 -1.22
N THR A 9 8.47 5.04 -1.21
CA THR A 9 8.43 3.78 -0.46
C THR A 9 8.14 2.65 -1.42
N LYS A 10 9.14 1.80 -1.68
CA LYS A 10 8.98 0.56 -2.43
C LYS A 10 8.50 -0.53 -1.49
N LEU A 11 7.44 -1.23 -1.86
CA LEU A 11 6.90 -2.37 -1.12
C LEU A 11 6.80 -3.57 -2.04
N GLN A 12 7.00 -4.75 -1.49
CA GLN A 12 6.65 -6.01 -2.14
C GLN A 12 5.22 -6.38 -1.72
N VAL A 13 4.38 -6.76 -2.67
CA VAL A 13 3.00 -7.12 -2.44
C VAL A 13 2.83 -8.58 -2.81
N HIS A 14 2.59 -9.42 -1.81
CA HIS A 14 2.22 -10.80 -2.02
C HIS A 14 0.71 -10.87 -2.25
N PHE A 15 0.29 -11.28 -3.45
CA PHE A 15 -1.10 -11.38 -3.86
C PHE A 15 -1.34 -12.68 -4.63
N GLY A 16 -2.22 -13.55 -4.12
CA GLY A 16 -2.40 -14.89 -4.68
C GLY A 16 -1.12 -15.71 -4.49
N GLY A 17 -0.55 -16.21 -5.60
CA GLY A 17 0.74 -16.88 -5.63
C GLY A 17 1.90 -15.99 -6.11
N ASP A 18 1.64 -14.73 -6.43
CA ASP A 18 2.61 -13.82 -7.03
C ASP A 18 3.13 -12.80 -6.03
N ILE A 19 4.37 -12.36 -6.21
CA ILE A 19 4.94 -11.21 -5.53
C ILE A 19 5.24 -10.13 -6.58
N GLN A 20 4.73 -8.92 -6.37
CA GLN A 20 4.93 -7.78 -7.26
C GLN A 20 5.41 -6.56 -6.48
N GLU A 21 6.23 -5.71 -7.09
CA GLU A 21 6.67 -4.47 -6.46
C GLU A 21 5.70 -3.31 -6.75
N VAL A 22 5.44 -2.50 -5.73
CA VAL A 22 4.73 -1.23 -5.84
C VAL A 22 5.57 -0.12 -5.25
N VAL A 23 5.58 1.04 -5.90
CA VAL A 23 6.24 2.25 -5.40
C VAL A 23 5.18 3.28 -5.04
N LEU A 24 5.16 3.71 -3.78
CA LEU A 24 4.39 4.86 -3.33
C LEU A 24 5.23 6.12 -3.53
N LYS A 25 4.71 7.09 -4.28
CA LYS A 25 5.31 8.41 -4.47
C LYS A 25 4.38 9.47 -3.90
N THR A 26 4.73 10.01 -2.74
CA THR A 26 3.88 10.94 -1.96
C THR A 26 4.67 12.19 -1.57
N GLN A 27 4.00 13.31 -1.34
CA GLN A 27 4.68 14.54 -0.87
C GLN A 27 5.05 14.48 0.61
N ASN A 28 4.29 13.69 1.39
CA ASN A 28 4.52 13.43 2.80
C ASN A 28 4.78 11.93 2.99
N GLU A 29 5.14 11.53 4.21
CA GLU A 29 5.23 10.11 4.57
C GLU A 29 3.91 9.38 4.25
N PRO A 30 3.95 8.21 3.59
CA PRO A 30 2.75 7.57 3.08
C PRO A 30 1.84 7.05 4.20
N THR A 31 0.53 7.17 3.96
CA THR A 31 -0.53 6.64 4.80
C THR A 31 -1.03 5.27 4.32
N SER A 32 -1.87 4.63 5.13
CA SER A 32 -2.57 3.40 4.72
C SER A 32 -3.59 3.65 3.58
N ASP A 33 -4.14 4.86 3.47
CA ASP A 33 -4.98 5.27 2.34
C ASP A 33 -4.16 5.40 1.03
N ASP A 34 -2.97 6.02 1.08
CA ASP A 34 -2.06 6.10 -0.07
C ASP A 34 -1.72 4.71 -0.61
N LEU A 35 -1.44 3.77 0.31
CA LEU A 35 -1.22 2.38 -0.05
C LEU A 35 -2.46 1.76 -0.71
N SER A 36 -3.65 1.93 -0.13
CA SER A 36 -4.89 1.34 -0.65
C SER A 36 -5.22 1.83 -2.07
N ARG A 37 -5.05 3.13 -2.33
CA ARG A 37 -5.23 3.71 -3.68
C ARG A 37 -4.21 3.17 -4.66
N SER A 38 -2.94 3.05 -4.26
CA SER A 38 -1.91 2.46 -5.09
C SER A 38 -2.20 0.99 -5.43
N LEU A 39 -2.68 0.22 -4.46
CA LEU A 39 -3.06 -1.18 -4.70
C LEU A 39 -4.30 -1.29 -5.60
N GLN A 40 -5.27 -0.39 -5.47
CA GLN A 40 -6.42 -0.34 -6.38
C GLN A 40 -5.96 -0.09 -7.81
N HIS A 41 -5.07 0.88 -8.02
CA HIS A 41 -4.54 1.20 -9.33
C HIS A 41 -3.75 0.03 -9.96
N ASN A 42 -2.82 -0.58 -9.20
CA ASN A 42 -1.91 -1.59 -9.71
C ASN A 42 -2.53 -2.99 -9.83
N PHE A 43 -3.38 -3.38 -8.87
CA PHE A 43 -3.99 -4.71 -8.83
C PHE A 43 -5.43 -4.75 -9.31
N ARG A 44 -6.05 -3.59 -9.59
CA ARG A 44 -7.46 -3.46 -9.97
C ARG A 44 -8.42 -4.07 -8.94
N ILE A 45 -8.12 -3.91 -7.66
CA ILE A 45 -8.96 -4.38 -6.55
C ILE A 45 -9.65 -3.16 -5.91
N PRO A 46 -11.00 -3.09 -5.91
CA PRO A 46 -11.73 -2.03 -5.22
C PRO A 46 -11.28 -1.89 -3.75
N ILE A 47 -11.14 -0.65 -3.25
CA ILE A 47 -10.57 -0.39 -1.90
C ILE A 47 -11.34 -1.12 -0.79
N ASP A 48 -12.66 -1.20 -0.91
CA ASP A 48 -13.57 -1.89 -0.01
C ASP A 48 -13.43 -3.43 -0.06
N GLU A 49 -12.95 -3.97 -1.18
CA GLU A 49 -12.62 -5.39 -1.33
C GLU A 49 -11.18 -5.73 -0.94
N GLN A 50 -10.32 -4.73 -0.70
CA GLN A 50 -8.95 -4.96 -0.26
C GLN A 50 -8.91 -5.43 1.19
N ARG A 51 -8.04 -6.41 1.45
CA ARG A 51 -7.67 -6.82 2.80
C ARG A 51 -6.16 -6.86 2.87
N ILE A 52 -5.58 -5.75 3.33
CA ILE A 52 -4.14 -5.56 3.44
C ILE A 52 -3.67 -5.99 4.84
N TYR A 53 -2.64 -6.84 4.88
CA TYR A 53 -2.05 -7.34 6.12
C TYR A 53 -0.54 -7.14 6.17
N TYR A 54 -0.05 -6.81 7.36
CA TYR A 54 1.38 -6.82 7.67
C TYR A 54 1.59 -7.32 9.10
N ARG A 55 2.46 -8.32 9.27
CA ARG A 55 2.76 -8.97 10.57
C ARG A 55 1.50 -9.32 11.39
N GLY A 56 0.45 -9.81 10.72
CA GLY A 56 -0.82 -10.19 11.36
C GLY A 56 -1.79 -9.03 11.63
N GLN A 57 -1.41 -7.77 11.40
CA GLN A 57 -2.26 -6.60 11.58
C GLN A 57 -2.94 -6.21 10.26
N ARG A 58 -4.22 -5.81 10.32
CA ARG A 58 -4.98 -5.30 9.17
C ARG A 58 -4.95 -3.77 9.13
N LEU A 59 -4.65 -3.18 7.97
CA LEU A 59 -4.35 -1.75 7.84
C LEU A 59 -5.57 -0.82 7.69
N HIS A 60 -6.78 -1.34 7.47
CA HIS A 60 -7.97 -0.53 7.12
C HIS A 60 -8.62 0.21 8.29
N ASN A 61 -8.15 0.04 9.53
CA ASN A 61 -8.81 0.62 10.70
C ASN A 61 -8.62 2.14 10.78
N HIS A 62 -7.51 2.66 10.24
CA HIS A 62 -7.16 4.07 10.32
C HIS A 62 -6.52 4.52 8.99
N PRO A 63 -7.29 5.11 8.05
CA PRO A 63 -6.81 5.52 6.72
C PRO A 63 -5.74 6.61 6.77
N ASP A 64 -5.75 7.42 7.83
CA ASP A 64 -4.84 8.54 8.10
C ASP A 64 -3.52 8.11 8.80
N TYR A 65 -3.43 6.85 9.25
CA TYR A 65 -2.21 6.38 9.90
C TYR A 65 -1.09 6.18 8.89
N LEU A 66 0.08 6.76 9.22
CA LEU A 66 1.32 6.53 8.49
C LEU A 66 1.68 5.05 8.48
N LEU A 67 2.27 4.58 7.38
CA LEU A 67 2.76 3.21 7.27
C LEU A 67 3.78 2.85 8.36
N SER A 68 4.60 3.81 8.78
CA SER A 68 5.56 3.63 9.88
C SER A 68 4.92 3.32 11.23
N ARG A 69 3.68 3.77 11.49
CA ARG A 69 2.95 3.40 12.72
C ARG A 69 2.64 1.91 12.78
N TYR A 70 2.49 1.26 11.62
CA TYR A 70 2.35 -0.19 11.51
C TYR A 70 3.71 -0.92 11.43
N GLY A 71 4.83 -0.19 11.48
CA GLY A 71 6.18 -0.72 11.31
C GLY A 71 6.49 -1.12 9.86
N ILE A 72 5.84 -0.49 8.88
CA ILE A 72 6.03 -0.73 7.45
C ILE A 72 6.98 0.33 6.91
N PHE A 73 8.08 -0.14 6.31
CA PHE A 73 9.12 0.69 5.72
C PHE A 73 9.47 0.20 4.31
N ASN A 74 10.29 1.00 3.62
CA ASN A 74 10.81 0.66 2.30
C ASN A 74 11.45 -0.74 2.29
N GLY A 75 11.12 -1.53 1.27
CA GLY A 75 11.58 -2.91 1.08
C GLY A 75 10.78 -3.96 1.84
N ASN A 76 9.79 -3.57 2.67
CA ASN A 76 8.96 -4.54 3.36
C ASN A 76 7.95 -5.22 2.42
N THR A 77 7.53 -6.42 2.82
CA THR A 77 6.51 -7.20 2.13
C THR A 77 5.18 -7.11 2.86
N ILE A 78 4.11 -6.81 2.15
CA ILE A 78 2.73 -6.85 2.65
C ILE A 78 1.96 -7.97 1.96
N LYS A 79 0.90 -8.46 2.60
CA LYS A 79 -0.04 -9.41 1.99
C LYS A 79 -1.30 -8.69 1.57
N LEU A 80 -1.70 -8.85 0.32
CA LEU A 80 -2.97 -8.38 -0.23
C LEU A 80 -3.88 -9.57 -0.49
N ILE A 81 -5.14 -9.45 -0.08
CA ILE A 81 -6.22 -10.37 -0.45
C ILE A 81 -7.36 -9.53 -1.00
N GLY A 82 -7.98 -9.98 -2.08
CA GLY A 82 -9.09 -9.31 -2.74
C GLY A 82 -9.36 -9.92 -4.11
N LYS A 83 -10.43 -9.49 -4.78
CA LYS A 83 -10.77 -9.95 -6.12
C LYS A 83 -10.40 -8.85 -7.12
N ARG A 84 -9.71 -9.23 -8.20
CA ARG A 84 -9.47 -8.29 -9.31
C ARG A 84 -10.82 -7.99 -9.97
N SER A 85 -11.18 -6.71 -10.03
CA SER A 85 -12.30 -6.25 -10.85
C SER A 85 -11.87 -6.16 -12.31
N HIS A 86 -12.68 -6.74 -13.19
CA HIS A 86 -12.59 -6.53 -14.63
C HIS A 86 -13.68 -5.52 -14.99
N THR A 87 -13.40 -4.25 -14.75
CA THR A 87 -14.23 -3.12 -15.24
C THR A 87 -13.42 -2.34 -16.23
#